data_AF-A0A962EUY8-F1
#
_entry.id   AF-A0A962EUY8-F1
#
_cell.length_a   1.000
_cell.length_b   1.000
_cell.length_c   1.000
_cell.angle_alpha   90.00
_cell.angle_beta   90.00
_cell.angle_gamma   90.00
#
_symmetry.space_group_name_H-M   'P 1'
#
loop_
_entity.id
_entity.type
_entity.pdbx_description
1 polymer ?
#
loop_
_entity_poly.entity_id
_entity_poly.type
_entity_poly.pdbx_seq_one_letter_code
_entity_poly.pdbx_strand_id
1 'polypeptide(L)'
;MSVTSLNASLVATALAALLITWAEPASAGDRAQYLASCEKAGAEKAKCACVADKIDAAFKDTALTFAYEALSKSVGELANVQSGLSEKDEDAVVDTSIEFMKACGLAN
;
A
#
# COMPACT_ATOMS: atom_id res chain seq x y z
N MET A 1 -33.67 -13.97 46.30
CA MET A 1 -32.33 -13.37 46.05
C MET A 1 -31.87 -13.86 44.68
N SER A 2 -31.92 -13.00 43.66
CA SER A 2 -31.37 -13.28 42.33
C SER A 2 -30.78 -11.97 41.82
N VAL A 3 -29.48 -11.81 42.06
CA VAL A 3 -28.62 -10.85 41.39
C VAL A 3 -28.05 -11.51 40.12
N THR A 4 -27.67 -10.68 39.16
CA THR A 4 -27.04 -10.94 37.84
C THR A 4 -28.06 -11.13 36.70
N SER A 5 -28.02 -10.36 35.60
CA SER A 5 -26.93 -9.54 35.05
C SER A 5 -27.50 -8.43 34.15
N LEU A 6 -27.36 -7.17 34.58
CA LEU A 6 -27.19 -6.05 33.64
C LEU A 6 -25.76 -6.18 33.11
N ASN A 7 -25.55 -6.52 31.84
CA ASN A 7 -24.30 -6.28 31.11
C ASN A 7 -24.41 -6.55 29.59
N ALA A 8 -25.58 -6.39 28.98
CA ALA A 8 -25.74 -6.55 27.53
C ALA A 8 -25.62 -5.21 26.75
N SER A 9 -25.51 -4.06 27.44
CA SER A 9 -25.64 -2.74 26.80
C SER A 9 -24.35 -1.91 26.71
N LEU A 10 -23.18 -2.46 27.05
CA LEU A 10 -21.92 -1.69 27.05
C LEU A 10 -20.83 -2.22 26.11
N VAL A 11 -21.09 -3.29 25.36
CA VAL A 11 -20.12 -3.84 24.38
C VAL A 11 -20.46 -3.44 22.94
N ALA A 12 -21.68 -3.01 22.66
CA ALA A 12 -22.10 -2.61 21.31
C ALA A 12 -21.59 -1.21 20.89
N THR A 13 -21.22 -0.35 21.84
CA THR A 13 -20.72 1.01 21.56
C THR A 13 -19.20 1.13 21.53
N ALA A 14 -18.45 0.12 21.97
CA ALA A 14 -16.99 0.12 21.89
C ALA A 14 -16.47 -0.29 20.50
N LEU A 15 -17.24 -1.10 19.75
CA LEU A 15 -16.81 -1.58 18.43
C LEU A 15 -17.00 -0.58 17.30
N ALA A 16 -17.84 0.45 17.50
CA ALA A 16 -18.03 1.51 16.50
C ALA A 16 -16.98 2.64 16.63
N ALA A 17 -16.33 2.79 17.80
CA ALA A 17 -15.33 3.83 18.05
C ALA A 17 -13.90 3.42 17.64
N LEU A 18 -13.66 2.13 17.35
CA LEU A 18 -12.37 1.64 16.83
C LEU A 18 -12.31 1.53 15.30
N LEU A 19 -13.36 1.97 14.59
CA LEU A 19 -13.34 2.11 13.12
C LEU A 19 -12.80 3.47 12.67
N ILE A 20 -12.31 4.29 13.61
CA ILE A 20 -11.40 5.41 13.35
C ILE A 20 -9.98 4.96 13.73
N THR A 21 -9.57 3.76 13.32
CA THR A 21 -8.19 3.65 12.86
C THR A 21 -8.11 4.60 11.70
N TRP A 22 -7.47 5.74 11.95
CA TRP A 22 -6.81 6.53 10.95
C TRP A 22 -6.39 5.59 9.84
N ALA A 23 -7.10 5.62 8.71
CA ALA A 23 -6.50 5.19 7.49
C ALA A 23 -5.28 6.10 7.39
N GLU A 24 -4.13 5.61 7.86
CA GLU A 24 -2.86 6.10 7.37
C GLU A 24 -3.11 6.27 5.88
N PRO A 25 -3.00 7.50 5.33
CA PRO A 25 -3.31 7.69 3.93
C PRO A 25 -2.45 6.65 3.22
N ALA A 26 -3.08 5.70 2.51
CA ALA A 26 -2.42 4.46 2.14
C ALA A 26 -1.03 4.75 1.52
N SER A 27 -0.97 5.86 0.79
CA SER A 27 0.22 6.56 0.31
C SER A 27 1.42 6.70 1.27
N ALA A 28 1.23 7.18 2.50
CA ALA A 28 2.33 7.49 3.40
C ALA A 28 2.96 6.23 4.01
N GLY A 29 2.13 5.23 4.34
CA GLY A 29 2.58 3.94 4.84
C GLY A 29 3.26 3.12 3.75
N ASP A 30 2.63 3.04 2.57
CA ASP A 30 3.12 2.29 1.41
C ASP A 30 4.46 2.88 0.89
N ARG A 31 4.56 4.20 0.80
CA ARG A 31 5.80 4.90 0.42
C ARG A 31 6.93 4.64 1.41
N ALA A 32 6.65 4.71 2.71
CA ALA A 32 7.66 4.47 3.74
C ALA A 32 8.16 3.01 3.70
N GLN A 33 7.25 2.05 3.48
CA GLN A 33 7.61 0.64 3.31
C GLN A 33 8.47 0.41 2.07
N TYR A 34 8.10 0.99 0.92
CA TYR A 34 8.90 0.91 -0.29
C TYR A 34 10.30 1.49 -0.09
N LEU A 35 10.42 2.70 0.47
CA LEU A 35 11.73 3.32 0.72
C LEU A 35 12.58 2.48 1.68
N ALA A 36 11.98 1.90 2.73
CA ALA A 36 12.67 1.01 3.65
C ALA A 36 13.13 -0.30 2.97
N SER A 37 12.29 -0.88 2.12
CA SER A 37 12.63 -2.08 1.32
C SER A 37 13.74 -1.79 0.31
N CYS A 38 13.69 -0.62 -0.33
CA CYS A 38 14.70 -0.16 -1.28
C CYS A 38 16.05 0.07 -0.59
N GLU A 39 16.04 0.67 0.61
CA GLU A 39 17.24 0.85 1.44
C GLU A 39 17.81 -0.51 1.89
N LYS A 40 16.96 -1.46 2.32
CA LYS A 40 17.38 -2.83 2.66
C LYS A 40 17.97 -3.59 1.47
N ALA A 41 17.48 -3.35 0.27
CA ALA A 41 18.01 -3.92 -0.97
C ALA A 41 19.36 -3.31 -1.41
N GLY A 42 19.85 -2.27 -0.71
CA GLY A 42 21.07 -1.56 -1.08
C GLY A 42 20.92 -0.68 -2.32
N ALA A 43 19.69 -0.39 -2.75
CA ALA A 43 19.42 0.51 -3.86
C ALA A 43 19.69 1.96 -3.47
N GLU A 44 20.06 2.79 -4.46
CA GLU A 44 20.36 4.20 -4.21
C GLU A 44 19.11 4.95 -3.75
N LYS A 45 19.14 5.47 -2.52
CA LYS A 45 18.03 6.21 -1.89
C LYS A 45 17.44 7.31 -2.77
N ALA A 46 18.28 8.04 -3.52
CA ALA A 46 17.82 9.09 -4.44
C ALA A 46 16.98 8.54 -5.60
N LYS A 47 17.34 7.35 -6.11
CA LYS A 47 16.59 6.67 -7.19
C LYS A 47 15.29 6.10 -6.67
N CYS A 48 15.30 5.48 -5.48
CA CYS A 48 14.08 5.02 -4.81
C CYS A 48 13.12 6.19 -4.56
N ALA A 49 13.62 7.32 -4.04
CA ALA A 49 12.82 8.51 -3.82
C ALA A 49 12.23 9.05 -5.15
N CYS A 50 13.00 9.05 -6.23
CA CYS A 50 12.50 9.43 -7.56
C CYS A 50 11.33 8.56 -8.04
N VAL A 51 11.42 7.24 -7.85
CA VAL A 51 10.33 6.31 -8.24
C VAL A 51 9.09 6.56 -7.39
N ALA A 52 9.25 6.69 -6.07
CA ALA A 52 8.17 6.96 -5.15
C ALA A 52 7.44 8.28 -5.48
N ASP A 53 8.18 9.36 -5.73
CA ASP A 53 7.59 10.65 -6.11
C ASP A 53 6.82 10.57 -7.44
N LYS A 54 7.29 9.77 -8.41
CA LYS A 54 6.56 9.55 -9.67
C LYS A 54 5.28 8.73 -9.46
N ILE A 55 5.31 7.72 -8.60
CA ILE A 55 4.12 6.92 -8.25
C ILE A 55 3.07 7.77 -7.54
N ASP A 56 3.47 8.56 -6.55
CA ASP A 56 2.57 9.48 -5.84
C ASP A 56 1.93 10.52 -6.77
N ALA A 57 2.64 10.93 -7.82
CA ALA A 57 2.12 11.87 -8.81
C ALA A 57 1.20 11.21 -9.85
N ALA A 58 1.47 9.96 -10.21
CA ALA A 58 0.78 9.26 -11.29
C ALA A 58 -0.47 8.49 -10.82
N PHE A 59 -0.45 7.95 -9.61
CA PHE A 59 -1.49 7.07 -9.09
C PHE A 59 -2.18 7.66 -7.86
N LYS A 60 -3.40 7.16 -7.60
CA LYS A 60 -4.21 7.53 -6.44
C LYS A 60 -4.96 6.31 -5.90
N ASP A 61 -5.40 6.41 -4.65
CA ASP A 61 -6.26 5.43 -3.99
C ASP A 61 -5.69 3.99 -4.13
N THR A 62 -6.52 3.05 -4.57
CA THR A 62 -6.18 1.64 -4.73
C THR A 62 -5.02 1.39 -5.70
N ALA A 63 -4.92 2.17 -6.78
CA ALA A 63 -3.84 2.03 -7.74
C ALA A 63 -2.48 2.45 -7.17
N LEU A 64 -2.48 3.41 -6.25
CA LEU A 64 -1.27 3.83 -5.56
C LEU A 64 -0.74 2.70 -4.65
N THR A 65 -1.62 2.13 -3.83
CA THR A 65 -1.26 1.00 -2.95
C THR A 65 -0.78 -0.19 -3.76
N PHE A 66 -1.49 -0.53 -4.84
CA PHE A 66 -1.08 -1.61 -5.73
C PHE A 66 0.29 -1.35 -6.39
N ALA A 67 0.58 -0.13 -6.81
CA ALA A 67 1.87 0.22 -7.38
C ALA A 67 3.02 0.00 -6.37
N TYR A 68 2.85 0.43 -5.12
CA TYR A 68 3.85 0.21 -4.07
C TYR A 68 3.98 -1.26 -3.65
N GLU A 69 2.89 -2.01 -3.60
CA GLU A 69 2.92 -3.46 -3.42
C GLU A 69 3.68 -4.13 -4.57
N ALA A 70 3.43 -3.71 -5.82
CA ALA A 70 4.08 -4.25 -6.98
C ALA A 70 5.59 -4.00 -7.01
N LEU A 71 6.02 -2.83 -6.53
CA LEU A 71 7.44 -2.54 -6.36
C LEU A 71 8.10 -3.34 -5.23
N SER A 72 7.32 -3.79 -4.24
CA SER A 72 7.83 -4.47 -3.06
C SER A 72 7.79 -6.00 -3.17
N LYS A 73 6.97 -6.55 -4.08
CA LYS A 73 6.74 -7.99 -4.28
C LYS A 73 7.36 -8.51 -5.56
N SER A 74 7.60 -9.82 -5.61
CA SER A 74 7.96 -10.51 -6.85
C SER A 74 6.73 -10.71 -7.76
N VAL A 75 6.94 -10.79 -9.08
CA VAL A 75 5.85 -10.94 -10.09
C VAL A 75 4.91 -12.12 -9.77
N GLY A 76 5.41 -13.21 -9.17
CA GLY A 76 4.60 -14.36 -8.77
C GLY A 76 3.73 -14.13 -7.52
N GLU A 77 4.11 -13.19 -6.65
CA GLU A 77 3.31 -12.81 -5.47
C GLU A 77 2.23 -11.79 -5.83
N LEU A 78 2.49 -10.95 -6.83
CA LEU A 78 1.54 -9.99 -7.38
C LEU A 78 0.30 -10.67 -7.97
N ALA A 79 0.46 -11.79 -8.66
CA ALA A 79 -0.64 -12.56 -9.27
C ALA A 79 -1.68 -13.09 -8.26
N ASN A 80 -1.38 -13.03 -6.96
CA ASN A 80 -2.27 -13.50 -5.88
C ASN A 80 -2.84 -12.34 -5.04
N VAL A 81 -2.53 -11.09 -5.39
CA VAL A 81 -3.05 -9.90 -4.71
C VAL A 81 -4.38 -9.49 -5.35
N GLN A 82 -5.45 -9.45 -4.57
CA GLN A 82 -6.70 -8.84 -5.02
C GLN A 82 -6.58 -7.32 -4.88
N SER A 83 -6.14 -6.65 -5.95
CA SER A 83 -6.00 -5.20 -5.95
C SER A 83 -7.36 -4.49 -6.01
N GLY A 84 -8.41 -5.13 -6.54
CA GLY A 84 -9.70 -4.48 -6.81
C GLY A 84 -9.70 -3.63 -8.09
N LEU A 85 -8.60 -3.60 -8.84
CA LEU A 85 -8.52 -3.08 -10.20
C LEU A 85 -8.89 -4.17 -11.22
N SER A 86 -9.13 -3.77 -12.47
CA SER A 86 -9.22 -4.72 -13.58
C SER A 86 -7.81 -5.18 -13.99
N GLU A 87 -7.67 -6.40 -14.50
CA GLU A 87 -6.38 -6.97 -14.97
C GLU A 87 -5.63 -6.00 -15.91
N LYS A 88 -6.36 -5.34 -16.82
CA LYS A 88 -5.80 -4.34 -17.72
C LYS A 88 -5.23 -3.12 -16.99
N ASP A 89 -5.89 -2.67 -15.93
CA ASP A 89 -5.45 -1.53 -15.13
C ASP A 89 -4.29 -1.93 -14.23
N GLU A 90 -4.29 -3.16 -13.69
CA GLU A 90 -3.17 -3.73 -12.95
C GLU A 90 -1.91 -3.78 -13.82
N ASP A 91 -2.02 -4.34 -15.03
CA ASP A 91 -0.91 -4.39 -15.99
C ASP A 91 -0.40 -2.97 -16.31
N ALA A 92 -1.32 -2.02 -16.55
CA ALA A 92 -0.94 -0.64 -16.84
C ALA A 92 -0.21 0.03 -15.67
N VAL A 93 -0.63 -0.22 -14.43
CA VAL A 93 0.04 0.29 -13.22
C VAL A 93 1.43 -0.32 -13.08
N VAL A 94 1.57 -1.63 -13.30
CA VAL A 94 2.85 -2.34 -13.22
C VAL A 94 3.82 -1.85 -14.31
N ASP A 95 3.39 -1.80 -15.57
CA ASP A 95 4.21 -1.32 -16.69
C ASP A 95 4.69 0.11 -16.46
N THR A 96 3.78 1.00 -16.06
CA THR A 96 4.10 2.40 -15.77
C THR A 96 5.08 2.52 -14.59
N SER A 97 4.92 1.70 -13.55
CA SER A 97 5.84 1.66 -12.41
C SER A 97 7.25 1.18 -12.83
N ILE A 98 7.33 0.22 -13.75
CA ILE A 98 8.59 -0.23 -14.35
C ILE A 98 9.23 0.88 -15.19
N GLU A 99 8.45 1.61 -15.97
CA GLU A 99 8.95 2.77 -16.73
C GLU A 99 9.52 3.84 -15.79
N PHE A 100 8.89 4.09 -14.64
CA PHE A 100 9.43 5.01 -13.63
C PHE A 100 10.73 4.50 -13.02
N MET A 101 10.83 3.20 -12.72
CA MET A 101 12.08 2.60 -12.26
C MET A 101 13.21 2.76 -13.28
N LYS A 102 12.93 2.56 -14.57
CA LYS A 102 13.91 2.79 -15.65
C LYS A 102 14.29 4.27 -15.77
N ALA A 103 13.30 5.16 -15.78
CA ALA A 103 13.51 6.60 -15.88
C ALA A 103 14.32 7.16 -14.69
N CYS A 104 14.17 6.57 -13.51
CA CYS A 104 14.95 6.92 -12.31
C CYS A 104 16.28 6.14 -12.20
N GLY A 105 16.60 5.26 -13.16
CA GLY A 105 17.86 4.50 -13.20
C GLY A 105 17.97 3.39 -12.14
N LEU A 106 16.82 2.91 -11.64
CA LEU A 106 16.69 1.83 -10.66
C LEU A 106 16.58 0.45 -11.33
N ALA A 107 16.03 0.42 -12.55
CA ALA A 107 16.02 -0.75 -13.44
C ALA A 107 16.73 -0.40 -14.76
N ASN A 108 17.38 -1.38 -15.37
CA ASN A 108 18.13 -1.25 -16.64
C ASN A 108 17.59 -2.26 -17.65
#